data_AF-A0A0F9PRR7-F1
#
_entry.id   AF-A0A0F9PRR7-F1
#
_cell.length_a   1.000
_cell.length_b   1.000
_cell.length_c   1.000
_cell.angle_alpha   90.00
_cell.angle_beta   90.00
_cell.angle_gamma   90.00
#
_symmetry.space_group_name_H-M   'P 1'
#
loop_
_entity.id
_entity.type
_entity.pdbx_description
1 polymer ?
#
loop_
_entity_poly.entity_id
_entity_poly.type
_entity_poly.pdbx_seq_one_letter_code
_entity_poly.pdbx_strand_id
1 'polypeptide(L)'
;MDVTQSLEVITKYRTRLIHECPAEGPMDWSPSEQEQRNHLVHMLNRMEEMLDTARFPVTNWDKFNRWLGFVQGCLWNLGEYTLNEMREHNRRPMKKVE
;
A
#
# COMPACT_ATOMS: atom_id res chain seq x y z
N MET A 1 -14.76 -7.34 6.33
CA MET A 1 -13.92 -8.45 6.80
C MET A 1 -14.00 -8.43 8.31
N ASP A 2 -14.51 -9.48 8.92
CA ASP A 2 -14.51 -9.63 10.38
C ASP A 2 -13.18 -10.25 10.85
N VAL A 3 -13.02 -10.38 12.17
CA VAL A 3 -11.79 -10.88 12.80
C VAL A 3 -11.53 -12.34 12.40
N THR A 4 -12.58 -13.17 12.31
CA THR A 4 -12.48 -14.58 11.92
C THR A 4 -11.95 -14.70 10.49
N GLN A 5 -12.56 -13.99 9.55
CA GLN A 5 -12.14 -13.98 8.15
C GLN A 5 -10.70 -13.43 7.98
N SER A 6 -10.31 -12.44 8.79
CA SER A 6 -8.95 -11.89 8.77
C SER A 6 -7.92 -12.89 9.29
N LEU A 7 -8.24 -13.62 10.37
CA LEU A 7 -7.40 -14.66 10.93
C LEU A 7 -7.28 -15.88 10.01
N GLU A 8 -8.35 -16.24 9.30
CA GLU A 8 -8.32 -17.29 8.27
C GLU A 8 -7.42 -16.90 7.10
N VAL A 9 -7.48 -15.65 6.65
CA VAL A 9 -6.60 -15.13 5.60
C VAL A 9 -5.14 -15.10 6.07
N ILE A 10 -4.87 -14.60 7.28
CA ILE A 10 -3.52 -14.58 7.88
C ILE A 10 -2.99 -16.00 8.06
N THR A 11 -3.81 -16.93 8.54
CA THR A 11 -3.41 -18.33 8.74
C THR A 11 -3.18 -19.00 7.39
N LYS A 12 -4.05 -18.78 6.41
CA LYS A 12 -3.85 -19.24 5.04
C LYS A 12 -2.55 -18.71 4.45
N TYR A 13 -2.23 -17.44 4.66
CA TYR A 13 -0.96 -16.86 4.21
C TYR A 13 0.22 -17.40 4.99
N ARG A 14 0.16 -17.52 6.32
CA ARG A 14 1.23 -18.03 7.17
C ARG A 14 1.52 -19.50 6.91
N THR A 15 0.49 -20.35 6.83
CA THR A 15 0.62 -21.77 6.48
C THR A 15 1.20 -21.92 5.08
N ARG A 16 0.76 -21.08 4.14
CA ARG A 16 1.33 -21.02 2.79
C ARG A 16 2.74 -20.46 2.73
N LEU A 17 3.17 -19.64 3.69
CA LEU A 17 4.55 -19.15 3.76
C LEU A 17 5.48 -20.14 4.49
N ILE A 18 4.95 -20.97 5.38
CA ILE A 18 5.71 -21.95 6.18
C ILE A 18 5.84 -23.30 5.48
N HIS A 19 4.82 -23.75 4.74
CA HIS A 19 4.83 -25.09 4.10
C HIS A 19 5.46 -25.12 2.70
N GLU A 20 5.70 -23.97 2.10
CA GLU A 20 5.90 -23.87 0.65
C GLU A 20 7.39 -23.55 0.31
N CYS A 21 8.25 -23.08 1.25
CA CYS A 21 9.70 -22.90 1.02
C CYS A 21 10.62 -23.34 2.19
N PRO A 22 11.53 -24.31 2.00
CA PRO A 22 12.94 -24.13 2.35
C PRO A 22 13.58 -23.14 1.36
N ALA A 23 14.54 -22.33 1.80
CA ALA A 23 15.00 -21.08 1.16
C ALA A 23 15.66 -21.17 -0.24
N GLU A 24 15.52 -22.26 -1.00
CA GLU A 24 16.27 -22.49 -2.25
C GLU A 24 15.39 -23.07 -3.39
N GLY A 25 14.59 -22.22 -4.07
CA GLY A 25 14.04 -22.40 -5.44
C GLY A 25 12.59 -22.91 -5.63
N PRO A 26 11.97 -22.78 -6.82
CA PRO A 26 11.38 -21.51 -7.24
C PRO A 26 9.85 -21.46 -7.12
N MET A 27 9.40 -20.60 -6.21
CA MET A 27 8.06 -20.06 -6.02
C MET A 27 8.02 -18.58 -6.42
N ASP A 28 8.87 -18.22 -7.39
CA ASP A 28 9.67 -16.98 -7.33
C ASP A 28 9.47 -16.08 -8.56
N TRP A 29 8.26 -15.87 -9.08
CA TRP A 29 8.10 -14.68 -9.94
C TRP A 29 8.13 -13.46 -9.02
N SER A 30 9.34 -12.96 -8.77
CA SER A 30 9.52 -11.59 -8.33
C SER A 30 8.91 -10.72 -9.41
N PRO A 31 7.79 -10.01 -9.16
CA PRO A 31 7.21 -9.15 -10.16
C PRO A 31 8.33 -8.28 -10.72
N SER A 32 8.41 -8.20 -12.04
CA SER A 32 9.33 -7.28 -12.68
C SER A 32 9.11 -5.89 -12.08
N GLU A 33 10.14 -5.05 -12.09
CA GLU A 33 10.01 -3.70 -11.56
C GLU A 33 8.81 -2.96 -12.19
N GLN A 34 8.52 -3.25 -13.47
CA GLN A 34 7.34 -2.74 -14.16
C GLN A 34 6.01 -3.24 -13.57
N GLU A 35 5.90 -4.53 -13.25
CA GLU A 35 4.70 -5.09 -12.61
C GLU A 35 4.48 -4.53 -11.21
N GLN A 36 5.57 -4.30 -10.45
CA GLN A 36 5.50 -3.63 -9.15
C GLN A 36 4.99 -2.20 -9.31
N ARG A 37 5.54 -1.43 -10.25
CA ARG A 37 5.10 -0.05 -10.55
C ARG A 37 3.64 -0.01 -11.00
N ASN A 38 3.22 -0.94 -11.87
CA ASN A 38 1.83 -1.05 -12.33
C ASN A 38 0.87 -1.33 -11.16
N HIS A 39 1.27 -2.19 -10.21
CA HIS A 39 0.47 -2.45 -9.02
C HIS A 39 0.29 -1.19 -8.17
N LEU A 40 1.36 -0.41 -7.96
CA LEU A 40 1.29 0.86 -7.24
C LEU A 40 0.37 1.86 -7.94
N VAL A 41 0.44 1.98 -9.27
CA VAL A 41 -0.48 2.84 -10.05
C VAL A 41 -1.94 2.41 -9.86
N HIS A 42 -2.22 1.11 -9.91
CA HIS A 42 -3.58 0.62 -9.67
C HIS A 42 -4.09 0.93 -8.25
N MET A 43 -3.23 0.81 -7.25
CA MET A 43 -3.56 1.21 -5.88
C MET A 43 -3.85 2.71 -5.78
N LEU A 44 -3.04 3.56 -6.40
CA LEU A 44 -3.24 5.01 -6.43
C LEU A 44 -4.57 5.39 -7.08
N ASN A 45 -4.93 4.78 -8.21
CA ASN A 45 -6.24 4.99 -8.85
C ASN A 45 -7.39 4.63 -7.91
N ARG A 46 -7.28 3.50 -7.20
CA ARG A 46 -8.31 3.08 -6.24
C ARG A 46 -8.36 3.99 -5.02
N MET A 47 -7.25 4.58 -4.60
CA MET A 47 -7.19 5.59 -3.55
C MET A 47 -7.86 6.89 -4.00
N GLU A 48 -7.66 7.33 -5.24
CA GLU A 48 -8.34 8.49 -5.81
C GLU A 48 -9.86 8.30 -5.81
N GLU A 49 -10.34 7.12 -6.20
CA GLU A 49 -11.75 6.77 -6.12
C GLU A 49 -12.32 6.86 -4.69
N MET A 50 -11.52 6.62 -3.64
CA MET A 50 -11.98 6.79 -2.24
C MET A 50 -12.17 8.25 -1.83
N LEU A 51 -11.54 9.18 -2.56
CA LEU A 51 -11.65 10.62 -2.34
C LEU A 51 -12.78 11.24 -3.16
N ASP A 52 -13.35 10.50 -4.11
CA ASP A 52 -14.51 10.93 -4.89
C ASP A 52 -15.77 10.96 -3.99
N THR A 53 -16.01 12.12 -3.41
CA THR A 53 -17.17 12.38 -2.53
C THR A 53 -18.51 12.36 -3.24
N ALA A 54 -18.53 12.45 -4.58
CA ALA A 54 -19.76 12.30 -5.35
C ALA A 54 -20.18 10.83 -5.44
N ARG A 55 -19.22 9.89 -5.45
CA ARG A 55 -19.48 8.44 -5.46
C ARG A 55 -19.49 7.82 -4.06
N PHE A 56 -18.70 8.36 -3.13
CA PHE A 56 -18.58 7.88 -1.75
C PHE A 56 -18.74 9.05 -0.77
N PRO A 57 -19.94 9.26 -0.20
CA PRO A 57 -20.24 10.42 0.65
C PRO A 57 -19.35 10.55 1.90
N VAL A 58 -18.73 9.43 2.32
CA VAL A 58 -17.82 9.37 3.47
C VAL A 58 -16.55 8.63 3.05
N THR A 59 -15.42 9.31 3.11
CA THR A 59 -14.09 8.72 2.88
C THR A 59 -13.66 7.89 4.09
N ASN A 60 -13.25 6.64 3.86
CA ASN A 60 -12.63 5.80 4.88
C ASN A 60 -11.14 6.16 5.03
N TRP A 61 -10.87 7.19 5.83
CA TRP A 61 -9.52 7.72 6.06
C TRP A 61 -8.54 6.68 6.64
N ASP A 62 -8.98 5.78 7.52
CA ASP A 62 -8.12 4.75 8.10
C ASP A 62 -7.62 3.74 7.06
N LYS A 63 -8.47 3.37 6.10
CA LYS A 63 -8.07 2.52 4.99
C LYS A 63 -7.15 3.27 4.03
N PHE A 64 -7.51 4.51 3.68
CA PHE A 64 -6.72 5.36 2.79
C PHE A 64 -5.29 5.57 3.34
N ASN A 65 -5.15 5.95 4.60
CA ASN A 65 -3.85 6.21 5.22
C ASN A 65 -2.96 4.96 5.31
N ARG A 66 -3.55 3.78 5.55
CA ARG A 66 -2.80 2.51 5.51
C ARG A 66 -2.28 2.18 4.11
N TRP A 67 -3.09 2.41 3.09
CA TRP A 67 -2.68 2.20 1.70
C TRP A 67 -1.62 3.22 1.26
N LEU A 68 -1.78 4.48 1.66
CA LEU A 68 -0.80 5.53 1.45
C LEU A 68 0.56 5.15 2.08
N GLY A 69 0.56 4.69 3.33
CA GLY A 69 1.77 4.23 4.00
C GLY A 69 2.44 3.04 3.30
N PHE A 70 1.66 2.08 2.80
CA PHE A 70 2.19 0.96 2.00
C PHE A 70 2.85 1.45 0.71
N VAL A 71 2.18 2.30 -0.07
CA VAL A 71 2.72 2.86 -1.32
C VAL A 71 3.98 3.68 -1.05
N GLN A 72 3.99 4.50 0.00
CA GLN A 72 5.16 5.27 0.43
C GLN A 72 6.34 4.35 0.81
N GLY A 73 6.07 3.24 1.50
CA GLY A 73 7.09 2.22 1.78
C GLY A 73 7.68 1.59 0.51
N CYS A 74 6.85 1.30 -0.49
CA CYS A 74 7.33 0.79 -1.79
C CYS A 74 8.17 1.82 -2.55
N LEU A 75 7.72 3.08 -2.61
CA LEU A 75 8.44 4.16 -3.28
C LEU A 75 9.81 4.43 -2.63
N TRP A 76 9.91 4.31 -1.31
CA TRP A 76 11.20 4.38 -0.61
C TRP A 76 12.13 3.24 -1.00
N ASN A 77 11.62 2.01 -1.03
CA ASN A 77 12.42 0.84 -1.38
C ASN A 77 12.90 0.87 -2.85
N LEU A 78 12.12 1.49 -3.74
CA LEU A 78 12.51 1.73 -5.14
C LEU A 78 13.50 2.90 -5.30
N GLY A 79 13.78 3.66 -4.24
CA GLY A 79 14.68 4.81 -4.28
C GLY A 79 14.08 6.07 -4.92
N GLU A 80 12.76 6.09 -5.14
CA GLU A 80 12.06 7.23 -5.77
C GLU A 80 11.98 8.44 -4.83
N TYR A 81 11.79 8.19 -3.53
CA TYR A 81 11.74 9.23 -2.50
C TYR A 81 12.43 8.79 -1.22
N THR A 82 13.09 9.72 -0.56
CA THR A 82 13.57 9.57 0.81
C THR A 82 12.43 9.68 1.82
N LEU A 83 12.64 9.14 3.03
CA LEU A 83 11.70 9.32 4.15
C LEU A 83 11.47 10.80 4.49
N ASN A 84 12.46 11.67 4.27
CA ASN A 84 12.33 13.11 4.52
C ASN A 84 11.39 13.79 3.51
N GLU A 85 11.52 13.47 2.23
CA GLU A 85 10.65 14.00 1.17
C GLU A 85 9.21 13.54 1.38
N MET A 86 8.98 12.26 1.67
CA MET A 86 7.63 11.76 1.91
C MET A 86 6.98 12.34 3.18
N ARG A 87 7.76 12.59 4.23
CA ARG A 87 7.27 13.32 5.41
C ARG A 87 6.81 14.73 5.03
N GLU A 88 7.51 15.38 4.11
CA GLU A 88 7.12 16.71 3.63
C GLU A 88 5.87 16.67 2.74
N HIS A 89 5.71 15.66 1.88
CA HIS A 89 4.48 15.47 1.09
C HIS A 89 3.22 15.35 1.97
N ASN A 90 3.36 14.77 3.17
CA ASN A 90 2.28 14.59 4.12
C ASN A 90 1.99 15.85 4.96
N ARG A 91 2.83 16.88 4.91
CA ARG A 91 2.61 18.16 5.60
C ARG A 91 1.68 19.04 4.77
N ARG A 92 0.69 19.63 5.43
CA ARG A 92 -0.11 20.68 4.79
C ARG A 92 0.79 21.91 4.55
N PRO A 93 0.75 22.54 3.37
CA PRO A 93 1.42 23.82 3.21
C PRO A 93 0.84 24.79 4.25
N MET A 94 1.70 25.40 5.06
CA MET A 94 1.28 26.47 5.95
C MET A 94 0.66 27.57 5.08
N LYS A 95 -0.62 27.89 5.30
CA LYS A 95 -1.18 29.13 4.78
C LYS A 95 -0.31 30.25 5.35
N LYS A 96 0.44 30.96 4.50
CA LYS A 96 1.02 32.24 4.89
C LYS A 96 -0.16 33.12 5.30
N VAL A 97 -0.19 33.50 6.57
CA VAL A 97 -1.09 34.54 7.05
C VAL A 97 -0.50 35.84 6.51
N GLU A 98 -1.14 36.42 5.50
CA GLU A 98 -0.93 37.81 5.10
C GLU A 98 -1.68 38.75 6.05
#